data_AF-A0A356V6B6-F1
#
_entry.id   AF-A0A356V6B6-F1
#
_cell.length_a   1.000
_cell.length_b   1.000
_cell.length_c   1.000
_cell.angle_alpha   90.00
_cell.angle_beta   90.00
_cell.angle_gamma   90.00
#
_symmetry.space_group_name_H-M   'P 1'
#
loop_
_entity.id
_entity.type
_entity.pdbx_description
1 polymer ?
#
loop_
_entity_poly.entity_id
_entity_poly.type
_entity_poly.pdbx_seq_one_letter_code
_entity_poly.pdbx_strand_id
1 'polypeptide(L)' 'MPKKKEFIPVRIAVLTVSDSRKIEDDKSGQTLVDRIEKSGHIVADRMILRDERDQ' A
#
# COMPACT_ATOMS: atom_id res chain seq x y z
N MET A 1 -11.29 -31.27 13.20
CA MET A 1 -10.58 -30.01 13.50
C MET A 1 -10.22 -29.34 12.18
N PRO A 2 -10.54 -28.05 11.95
CA PRO A 2 -10.15 -27.38 10.71
C PRO A 2 -8.62 -27.21 10.69
N LYS A 3 -7.96 -27.63 9.62
CA LYS A 3 -6.53 -27.36 9.41
C LYS A 3 -6.34 -25.85 9.29
N LYS A 4 -5.61 -25.24 10.23
CA LYS A 4 -5.19 -23.84 10.15
C LYS A 4 -4.17 -23.76 9.00
N LYS A 5 -4.49 -23.01 7.94
CA LYS A 5 -3.52 -22.75 6.86
C LYS A 5 -2.46 -21.79 7.39
N GLU A 6 -1.21 -22.04 7.03
CA GLU A 6 -0.11 -21.10 7.31
C GLU A 6 -0.37 -19.78 6.59
N PHE A 7 -0.05 -18.68 7.27
CA PHE A 7 -0.15 -17.36 6.68
C PHE A 7 1.03 -17.17 5.71
N ILE A 8 0.71 -16.84 4.46
CA ILE A 8 1.72 -16.56 3.42
C ILE A 8 1.72 -15.04 3.19
N PRO A 9 2.81 -14.34 3.53
CA PRO A 9 2.90 -12.91 3.29
C PRO A 9 2.97 -12.63 1.78
N VAL A 10 2.15 -11.70 1.31
CA VAL A 10 2.21 -11.21 -0.07
C VAL A 10 2.92 -9.87 -0.13
N ARG A 11 3.43 -9.56 -1.32
CA ARG A 11 4.11 -8.31 -1.65
C ARG A 11 3.12 -7.37 -2.32
N ILE A 12 2.90 -6.19 -1.75
CA ILE A 12 1.89 -5.22 -2.19
C ILE A 12 2.58 -3.90 -2.54
N ALA A 13 2.29 -3.36 -3.71
CA ALA A 13 2.70 -2.01 -4.08
C ALA A 13 1.55 -1.03 -3.82
N VAL A 14 1.85 0.14 -3.27
CA VAL A 14 0.87 1.19 -2.98
C VAL A 14 1.10 2.37 -3.91
N LEU A 15 0.11 2.68 -4.74
CA LEU A 15 0.12 3.83 -5.63
C LEU A 15 -0.95 4.84 -5.19
N THR A 16 -0.51 6.04 -4.81
CA THR A 16 -1.41 7.16 -4.52
C THR A 16 -1.53 8.04 -5.75
N VAL A 17 -2.72 8.18 -6.31
CA VAL A 17 -2.99 9.15 -7.39
C VAL A 17 -3.47 10.45 -6.76
N SER A 18 -2.73 11.53 -6.95
CA SER A 18 -3.05 12.84 -6.44
C SER A 18 -2.25 13.93 -7.16
N ASP A 19 -2.95 14.93 -7.66
CA ASP A 19 -2.37 16.28 -7.81
C ASP A 19 -2.08 16.83 -6.42
N SER A 20 -1.28 17.85 -6.18
CA SER A 20 -1.06 18.45 -4.84
C SER A 20 -0.41 17.62 -3.70
N ARG A 21 -0.71 16.33 -3.49
CA ARG A 21 -0.13 15.58 -2.37
C ARG A 21 1.34 15.23 -2.62
N LYS A 22 2.12 15.30 -1.55
CA LYS A 22 3.47 14.77 -1.44
C LYS A 22 3.50 13.60 -0.46
N ILE A 23 4.59 12.84 -0.43
CA ILE A 23 4.77 11.69 0.47
C ILE A 23 4.47 12.05 1.94
N GLU A 24 4.88 13.25 2.36
CA GLU A 24 4.70 13.76 3.73
C GLU A 24 3.23 13.99 4.10
N ASP A 25 2.39 14.35 3.12
CA ASP A 25 0.96 14.63 3.31
C ASP A 25 0.05 13.48 2.87
N ASP A 26 0.63 12.39 2.37
CA ASP A 26 -0.09 11.21 1.90
C ASP A 26 -0.52 10.31 3.07
N LYS A 27 -1.48 10.83 3.85
CA LYS A 27 -2.11 10.11 4.98
C LYS A 27 -2.80 8.83 4.54
N SER A 28 -3.40 8.83 3.35
CA SER A 28 -4.10 7.68 2.79
C SER A 28 -3.13 6.56 2.45
N GLY A 29 -2.05 6.86 1.72
CA GLY A 29 -1.01 5.87 1.43
C GLY A 29 -0.31 5.38 2.69
N GLN A 30 -0.03 6.25 3.66
CA GLN A 30 0.55 5.83 4.95
C GLN A 30 -0.39 4.87 5.70
N THR A 31 -1.69 5.17 5.73
CA THR A 31 -2.68 4.28 6.37
C THR A 31 -2.71 2.89 5.71
N LEU A 32 -2.55 2.82 4.39
CA LEU A 32 -2.49 1.54 3.67
C LEU A 32 -1.22 0.77 4.00
N VAL A 33 -0.06 1.43 3.98
CA VAL A 33 1.23 0.84 4.37
C VAL A 33 1.15 0.25 5.77
N ASP A 34 0.70 1.04 6.74
CA ASP A 34 0.57 0.60 8.13
C ASP A 34 -0.34 -0.63 8.26
N ARG A 35 -1.43 -0.69 7.49
CA ARG A 35 -2.37 -1.82 7.53
C ARG A 35 -1.78 -3.08 6.89
N ILE A 36 -1.07 -2.92 5.77
CA ILE A 36 -0.37 -4.01 5.07
C ILE A 36 0.65 -4.63 6.02
N GLU A 37 1.50 -3.81 6.62
CA GLU A 37 2.53 -4.28 7.55
C GLU A 37 1.92 -4.90 8.83
N LYS A 38 0.91 -4.26 9.42
CA LYS A 38 0.19 -4.80 10.59
C LYS A 38 -0.48 -6.15 10.32
N SER A 39 -0.89 -6.39 9.07
CA SER A 39 -1.46 -7.69 8.67
C SER A 39 -0.42 -8.77 8.41
N GLY A 40 0.88 -8.45 8.48
CA GLY A 40 1.98 -9.37 8.21
C GLY A 40 2.40 -9.43 6.74
N HIS A 41 1.86 -8.58 5.87
CA HIS A 41 2.26 -8.47 4.47
C HIS A 41 3.44 -7.51 4.30
N ILE A 42 4.01 -7.49 3.10
CA ILE A 42 5.20 -6.68 2.77
C ILE A 42 4.79 -5.60 1.79
N VAL A 43 5.11 -4.34 2.09
CA VAL A 43 5.05 -3.26 1.10
C VAL A 43 6.28 -3.37 0.22
N ALA A 44 6.08 -3.73 -1.05
CA ALA A 44 7.16 -3.91 -2.00
C ALA A 44 7.59 -2.61 -2.67
N ASP A 45 6.66 -1.68 -2.83
CA ASP A 45 6.92 -0.36 -3.41
C ASP A 45 5.82 0.64 -2.98
N ARG A 46 6.16 1.93 -2.97
CA ARG A 46 5.22 3.01 -2.71
C ARG A 46 5.52 4.18 -3.64
N MET A 47 4.50 4.61 -4.39
CA MET A 47 4.62 5.71 -5.35
C MET A 47 3.44 6.68 -5.25
N ILE A 48 3.68 7.93 -5.65
CA ILE A 48 2.64 8.94 -5.84
C ILE A 48 2.70 9.40 -7.30
N LEU A 49 1.57 9.34 -8.00
CA LEU A 49 1.40 9.86 -9.36
C LEU A 49 0.41 11.02 -9.38
N ARG A 50 0.51 11.87 -10.39
CA ARG A 50 -0.48 12.91 -10.69
C ARG A 50 -1.74 12.28 -11.29
N ASP A 51 -2.87 12.96 -11.16
CA ASP A 51 -4.16 12.47 -11.68
C ASP A 51 -4.30 12.79 -13.18
N GLU A 52 -3.36 12.27 -13.97
CA GLU A 52 -3.31 12.42 -15.42
C GLU A 52 -3.51 11.05 -16.07
N ARG A 53 -4.52 10.92 -16.95
CA ARG A 53 -4.88 9.63 -17.57
C ARG A 53 -3.88 9.11 -18.61
N ASP A 54 -2.98 9.98 -19.06
CA ASP A 54 -2.05 9.70 -20.17
C ASP A 54 -0.62 9.40 -19.68
N GLN A 55 -0.40 9.18 -18.37
CA GLN A 55 0.87 8.73 -17.80
C GLN A 55 0.99 7.20 -17.68
#